data_AF-A0A7V9QGY0-F1
#
_entry.id   AF-A0A7V9QGY0-F1
#
_cell.length_a   1.000
_cell.length_b   1.000
_cell.length_c   1.000
_cell.angle_alpha   90.00
_cell.angle_beta   90.00
_cell.angle_gamma   90.00
#
_symmetry.space_group_name_H-M   'P 1'
#
loop_
_entity.id
_entity.type
_entity.pdbx_description
1 polymer ?
#
loop_
_entity_poly.entity_id
_entity_poly.type
_entity_poly.pdbx_seq_one_letter_code
_entity_poly.pdbx_strand_id
1 'polypeptide(L)'
;YGGYIVHVGIVILFAAFAGLAFKEEFDVTLKGGETYAATDPYGNQWRFVSQGVSRYDELNRQTTAVLLDSYRNGKKVGVIKTEKRQYMDSRGAPTFQPATEVGIMEGVREDVYVVLAGVIGEDTAEMRITFNPLVWWVWYGGLIMAIGGLIVMWPQAEKRRAQAGYSTVLQPAEQTS
;
A
#
# COMPACT_ATOMS: atom_id res chain seq x y z
N TYR A 1 -21.65 21.01 1.41
CA TYR A 1 -20.49 20.81 0.49
C TYR A 1 -19.50 19.78 1.03
N GLY A 2 -19.10 19.80 2.31
CA GLY A 2 -18.20 18.80 2.90
C GLY A 2 -18.64 17.34 2.70
N GLY A 3 -19.94 17.05 2.79
CA GLY A 3 -20.46 15.71 2.49
C GLY A 3 -20.12 15.20 1.08
N TYR A 4 -20.18 16.05 0.04
CA TYR A 4 -19.81 15.65 -1.32
C TYR A 4 -18.31 15.35 -1.44
N ILE A 5 -17.46 16.09 -0.71
CA ILE A 5 -16.01 15.85 -0.68
C ILE A 5 -15.72 14.46 -0.09
N VAL A 6 -16.42 14.08 0.99
CA VAL A 6 -16.31 12.74 1.57
C VAL A 6 -16.75 11.67 0.57
N HIS A 7 -17.87 11.85 -0.15
CA HIS A 7 -18.33 10.89 -1.15
C HIS A 7 -17.32 10.72 -2.31
N VAL A 8 -16.69 11.81 -2.76
CA VAL A 8 -15.62 11.73 -3.76
C VAL A 8 -14.44 10.92 -3.22
N GLY A 9 -14.04 11.14 -1.96
CA GLY A 9 -12.99 10.34 -1.31
C GLY A 9 -13.34 8.85 -1.25
N ILE A 10 -14.59 8.51 -0.93
CA ILE A 10 -15.09 7.12 -0.94
C ILE A 10 -15.00 6.51 -2.34
N VAL A 11 -15.42 7.22 -3.38
CA VAL A 11 -15.35 6.74 -4.78
C VAL A 11 -13.89 6.47 -5.18
N ILE A 12 -12.97 7.36 -4.81
CA ILE A 12 -11.53 7.17 -5.08
C ILE A 12 -10.99 5.94 -4.35
N LEU A 13 -11.39 5.71 -3.10
CA LEU A 13 -10.98 4.51 -2.35
C LEU A 13 -11.50 3.23 -2.99
N PHE A 14 -12.76 3.20 -3.42
CA PHE A 14 -13.30 2.04 -4.14
C PHE A 14 -12.53 1.78 -5.44
N ALA A 15 -12.21 2.81 -6.21
CA ALA A 15 -11.40 2.67 -7.41
C ALA A 15 -9.98 2.17 -7.10
N ALA A 16 -9.36 2.66 -6.02
CA ALA A 16 -8.04 2.22 -5.59
C ALA A 16 -8.04 0.74 -5.17
N PHE A 17 -9.03 0.30 -4.39
CA PHE A 17 -9.16 -1.11 -4.01
C PHE A 17 -9.50 -2.01 -5.19
N ALA A 18 -10.30 -1.53 -6.16
CA ALA A 18 -10.52 -2.26 -7.41
C ALA A 18 -9.19 -2.51 -8.16
N GLY A 19 -8.20 -1.63 -7.99
CA GLY A 19 -6.83 -1.83 -8.47
C GLY A 19 -6.21 -3.17 -8.02
N LEU A 20 -6.51 -3.64 -6.80
CA LEU A 20 -5.99 -4.92 -6.29
C LEU A 20 -6.40 -6.11 -7.15
N ALA A 21 -7.49 -6.01 -7.92
CA ALA A 21 -7.90 -7.07 -8.86
C ALA A 21 -6.94 -7.22 -10.05
N PHE A 22 -6.13 -6.19 -10.34
CA PHE A 22 -5.11 -6.17 -11.39
C PHE A 22 -3.70 -6.39 -10.85
N LYS A 23 -3.59 -6.87 -9.62
CA LYS A 23 -2.32 -7.26 -9.03
C LYS A 23 -1.72 -8.44 -9.78
N GLU A 24 -0.43 -8.34 -10.10
CA GLU A 24 0.33 -9.41 -10.73
C GLU A 24 1.44 -9.90 -9.79
N GLU A 25 1.60 -11.23 -9.71
CA GLU A 25 2.59 -11.89 -8.88
C GLU A 25 3.45 -12.83 -9.73
N PHE A 26 4.76 -12.79 -9.51
CA PHE A 26 5.75 -13.59 -10.21
C PHE A 26 6.67 -14.26 -9.19
N ASP A 27 6.60 -15.58 -9.11
CA ASP A 27 7.58 -16.37 -8.37
C ASP A 27 8.82 -16.56 -9.24
N VAL A 28 9.97 -16.11 -8.76
CA VAL A 28 11.22 -16.11 -9.51
C VAL A 28 12.37 -16.66 -8.68
N THR A 29 13.22 -17.41 -9.34
CA THR A 29 14.42 -18.01 -8.75
C THR A 29 15.62 -17.54 -9.55
N LEU A 30 16.49 -16.74 -8.92
CA LEU A 30 17.62 -16.10 -9.60
C LEU A 30 18.92 -16.30 -8.82
N LYS A 31 19.97 -16.65 -9.55
CA LYS A 31 21.36 -16.57 -9.09
C LYS A 31 21.93 -15.16 -9.24
N GLY A 32 23.07 -14.91 -8.60
CA GLY A 32 23.80 -13.67 -8.79
C GLY A 32 24.18 -13.44 -10.26
N GLY A 33 23.84 -12.27 -10.79
CA GLY A 33 24.04 -11.90 -12.20
C GLY A 33 22.89 -12.28 -13.13
N GLU A 34 21.97 -13.15 -12.71
CA GLU A 34 20.81 -13.52 -13.52
C GLU A 34 19.76 -12.41 -13.53
N THR A 35 18.94 -12.43 -14.57
CA THR A 35 17.93 -11.41 -14.80
C THR A 35 16.55 -12.01 -15.02
N TYR A 36 15.53 -11.35 -14.49
CA TYR A 36 14.14 -11.65 -14.78
C TYR A 36 13.50 -10.47 -15.51
N ALA A 37 12.75 -10.77 -16.57
CA ALA A 37 11.96 -9.78 -17.29
C ALA A 37 10.48 -9.98 -16.96
N ALA A 38 9.79 -8.90 -16.64
CA ALA A 38 8.36 -8.88 -16.38
C ALA A 38 7.72 -7.73 -17.15
N THR A 39 6.42 -7.81 -17.40
CA THR A 39 5.64 -6.67 -17.89
C THR A 39 4.65 -6.30 -16.79
N ASP A 40 4.53 -5.03 -16.47
CA ASP A 40 3.58 -4.57 -15.46
C ASP A 40 2.14 -4.47 -16.03
N PRO A 41 1.10 -4.29 -15.18
CA PRO A 41 -0.28 -4.14 -15.63
C PRO A 41 -0.54 -2.96 -16.58
N TYR A 42 0.40 -2.01 -16.67
CA TYR A 42 0.34 -0.85 -17.55
C TYR A 42 1.14 -1.04 -18.86
N GLY A 43 1.72 -2.23 -19.07
CA GLY A 43 2.47 -2.58 -20.28
C GLY A 43 3.92 -2.10 -20.30
N ASN A 44 4.50 -1.61 -19.20
CA ASN A 44 5.93 -1.27 -19.18
C ASN A 44 6.76 -2.53 -18.98
N GLN A 45 7.91 -2.56 -19.67
CA GLN A 45 8.85 -3.67 -19.57
C GLN A 45 9.80 -3.45 -18.40
N TRP A 46 9.76 -4.36 -17.45
CA TRP A 46 10.64 -4.41 -16.30
C TRP A 46 11.73 -5.45 -16.49
N ARG A 47 12.93 -5.13 -16.01
CA ARG A 47 14.05 -6.07 -15.92
C ARG A 47 14.69 -5.94 -14.55
N PHE A 48 14.71 -7.03 -13.81
CA PHE A 48 15.32 -7.15 -12.50
C PHE A 48 16.62 -7.94 -12.63
N VAL A 49 17.72 -7.42 -12.10
CA VAL A 49 19.03 -8.05 -12.13
C VAL A 49 19.45 -8.38 -10.71
N SER A 50 19.58 -9.67 -10.40
CA SER A 50 20.05 -10.11 -9.09
C SER A 50 21.52 -9.78 -8.90
N GLN A 51 21.86 -9.12 -7.81
CA GLN A 51 23.25 -8.91 -7.39
C GLN A 51 23.79 -10.12 -6.59
N GLY A 52 22.98 -11.16 -6.43
CA GLY A 52 23.30 -12.34 -5.63
C GLY A 52 22.85 -12.24 -4.18
N VAL A 53 23.02 -13.36 -3.49
CA VAL A 53 22.69 -13.50 -2.06
C VAL A 53 23.86 -13.03 -1.22
N SER A 54 23.58 -12.18 -0.24
CA SER A 54 24.52 -11.79 0.81
C SER A 54 24.03 -12.30 2.15
N ARG A 55 24.89 -12.98 2.90
CA ARG A 55 24.61 -13.43 4.28
C ARG A 55 25.57 -12.72 5.22
N TYR A 56 25.03 -12.13 6.28
CA TYR A 56 25.82 -11.46 7.30
C TYR A 56 25.15 -11.61 8.68
N ASP A 57 26.00 -11.70 9.69
CA ASP A 57 25.58 -11.75 11.08
C ASP A 57 25.60 -10.34 11.67
N GLU A 58 24.51 -9.99 12.32
CA GLU A 58 24.37 -8.79 13.14
C GLU A 58 24.23 -9.20 14.61
N LEU A 59 24.37 -8.24 15.53
CA LEU A 59 24.13 -8.50 16.94
C LEU A 59 22.71 -9.06 17.12
N ASN A 60 22.63 -10.32 17.57
CA ASN A 60 21.41 -11.07 17.80
C ASN A 60 20.60 -11.51 16.56
N ARG A 61 21.16 -11.42 15.34
CA ARG A 61 20.40 -11.77 14.12
C ARG A 61 21.27 -12.21 12.95
N GLN A 62 20.86 -13.27 12.27
CA GLN A 62 21.42 -13.65 10.98
C GLN A 62 20.53 -13.09 9.87
N THR A 63 21.14 -12.36 8.93
CA THR A 63 20.42 -11.71 7.84
C THR A 63 20.86 -12.28 6.51
N THR A 64 19.90 -12.71 5.70
CA THR A 64 20.09 -13.07 4.29
C THR A 64 19.44 -11.99 3.45
N ALA A 65 20.22 -11.26 2.65
CA ALA A 65 19.76 -10.14 1.84
C ALA A 65 19.98 -10.43 0.35
N VAL A 66 19.09 -9.88 -0.47
CA VAL A 66 19.23 -9.87 -1.93
C VAL A 66 18.95 -8.46 -2.44
N LEU A 67 19.80 -8.00 -3.36
CA LEU A 67 19.64 -6.74 -4.06
C LEU A 67 19.23 -7.00 -5.51
N LEU A 68 18.19 -6.32 -5.96
CA LEU A 68 17.74 -6.33 -7.35
C LEU A 68 17.92 -4.95 -7.97
N ASP A 69 18.83 -4.86 -8.93
CA ASP A 69 18.90 -3.71 -9.82
C ASP A 69 17.69 -3.73 -10.74
N SER A 70 16.86 -2.69 -10.66
CA SER A 70 15.58 -2.63 -11.36
C SER A 70 15.64 -1.63 -12.51
N TYR A 71 15.21 -2.06 -13.69
CA TYR A 71 15.13 -1.27 -14.90
C TYR A 71 13.69 -1.26 -15.42
N ARG A 72 13.21 -0.09 -15.85
CA ARG A 72 11.92 0.08 -16.51
C ARG A 72 12.12 0.72 -17.88
N ASN A 73 11.64 0.07 -18.93
CA ASN A 73 11.77 0.51 -20.32
C ASN A 73 13.24 0.86 -20.67
N GLY A 74 14.18 -0.01 -20.24
CA GLY A 74 15.62 0.13 -20.48
C GLY A 74 16.36 1.12 -19.56
N LYS A 75 15.66 1.92 -18.74
CA LYS A 75 16.28 2.88 -17.81
C LYS A 75 16.35 2.32 -16.40
N LYS A 76 17.49 2.47 -15.72
CA LYS A 76 17.62 2.08 -14.30
C LYS A 76 16.70 2.98 -13.47
N VAL A 77 15.78 2.38 -12.73
CA VAL A 77 14.84 3.09 -11.85
C VAL A 77 15.26 3.06 -10.39
N GLY A 78 16.03 2.05 -9.98
CA GLY A 78 16.54 1.96 -8.62
C GLY A 78 17.04 0.57 -8.27
N VAL A 79 17.21 0.33 -6.97
CA VAL A 79 17.62 -0.96 -6.41
C VAL A 79 16.58 -1.36 -5.37
N ILE A 80 16.11 -2.59 -5.43
CA ILE A 80 15.19 -3.15 -4.43
C ILE A 80 15.99 -4.09 -3.54
N LYS A 81 15.99 -3.81 -2.23
CA LYS A 81 16.61 -4.66 -1.21
C LYS A 81 15.53 -5.44 -0.49
N THR A 82 15.63 -6.76 -0.46
CA THR A 82 14.79 -7.63 0.38
C THR A 82 15.67 -8.46 1.30
N GLU A 83 15.19 -8.73 2.51
CA GLU A 83 15.95 -9.47 3.52
C GLU A 83 15.09 -10.51 4.23
N LYS A 84 15.72 -11.59 4.66
CA LYS A 84 15.16 -12.56 5.60
C LYS A 84 16.05 -12.61 6.84
N ARG A 85 15.42 -12.50 8.01
CA ARG A 85 16.03 -12.10 9.27
C ARG A 85 15.69 -13.13 10.34
N GLN A 86 16.66 -13.95 10.73
CA GLN A 86 16.53 -14.92 11.81
C GLN A 86 17.10 -14.33 13.10
N TYR A 87 16.24 -14.10 14.09
CA TYR A 87 16.65 -13.59 15.40
C TYR A 87 17.03 -14.74 16.33
N MET A 88 18.11 -14.53 17.08
CA MET A 88 18.66 -15.51 18.01
C MET A 88 18.44 -15.04 19.46
N ASP A 89 18.60 -15.94 20.42
CA ASP A 89 18.70 -15.61 21.84
C ASP A 89 20.16 -15.50 22.29
N SER A 90 20.39 -15.20 23.57
CA SER A 90 21.75 -15.09 24.14
C SER A 90 22.56 -16.40 24.10
N ARG A 91 21.92 -17.54 23.83
CA ARG A 91 22.56 -18.86 23.70
C ARG A 91 22.72 -19.28 22.23
N GLY A 92 22.38 -18.41 21.28
CA GLY A 92 22.46 -18.67 19.85
C GLY A 92 21.30 -19.50 19.28
N ALA A 93 20.22 -19.69 20.04
CA ALA A 93 19.05 -20.43 19.59
C ALA A 93 18.03 -19.51 18.89
N PRO A 94 17.39 -19.95 17.79
CA PRO A 94 16.32 -19.20 17.13
C PRO A 94 15.19 -18.85 18.09
N THR A 95 14.83 -17.57 18.19
CA THR A 95 13.73 -17.13 19.07
C THR A 95 12.36 -17.33 18.43
N PHE A 96 12.26 -17.18 17.10
CA PHE A 96 11.03 -17.34 16.31
C PHE A 96 11.37 -17.62 14.85
N GLN A 97 10.35 -17.84 14.01
CA GLN A 97 10.53 -18.05 12.56
C GLN A 97 11.19 -16.83 11.90
N PRO A 98 12.01 -17.00 10.84
CA PRO A 98 12.64 -15.86 10.20
C PRO A 98 11.62 -14.82 9.70
N ALA A 99 11.82 -13.56 10.06
CA ALA A 99 11.01 -12.45 9.56
C ALA A 99 11.51 -12.01 8.18
N THR A 100 10.61 -11.58 7.30
CA THR A 100 10.99 -11.07 5.98
C THR A 100 10.81 -9.56 5.94
N GLU A 101 11.88 -8.84 5.62
CA GLU A 101 11.85 -7.44 5.24
C GLU A 101 11.58 -7.37 3.72
N VAL A 102 10.39 -6.89 3.37
CA VAL A 102 9.98 -6.78 1.98
C VAL A 102 10.70 -5.61 1.33
N GLY A 103 11.27 -5.85 0.15
CA GLY A 103 11.79 -4.77 -0.67
C GLY A 103 10.66 -4.05 -1.37
N ILE A 104 10.59 -2.72 -1.24
CA ILE A 104 9.52 -1.91 -1.81
C ILE A 104 10.15 -0.83 -2.69
N MET A 105 9.63 -0.70 -3.91
CA MET A 105 9.86 0.45 -4.76
C MET A 105 8.53 1.15 -5.00
N GLU A 106 8.38 2.32 -4.38
CA GLU A 106 7.16 3.11 -4.46
C GLU A 106 7.06 3.86 -5.79
N GLY A 107 5.85 3.95 -6.33
CA GLY A 107 5.57 4.68 -7.55
C GLY A 107 4.16 5.26 -7.56
N VAL A 108 3.97 6.38 -8.26
CA VAL A 108 2.68 7.09 -8.29
C VAL A 108 1.53 6.24 -8.86
N ARG A 109 1.84 5.31 -9.77
CA ARG A 109 0.85 4.45 -10.43
C ARG A 109 0.79 3.05 -9.82
N GLU A 110 1.94 2.52 -9.42
CA GLU A 110 2.10 1.18 -8.87
C GLU A 110 3.33 1.14 -7.99
N ASP A 111 3.30 0.19 -7.08
CA ASP A 111 4.40 -0.15 -6.20
C ASP A 111 4.88 -1.56 -6.52
N VAL A 112 6.20 -1.74 -6.60
CA VAL A 112 6.83 -3.04 -6.80
C VAL A 112 7.28 -3.58 -5.45
N TYR A 113 6.77 -4.76 -5.11
CA TYR A 113 7.13 -5.46 -3.89
C TYR A 113 7.95 -6.69 -4.23
N VAL A 114 9.01 -6.92 -3.46
CA VAL A 114 9.89 -8.08 -3.61
C VAL A 114 10.02 -8.75 -2.27
N VAL A 115 9.53 -9.97 -2.17
CA VAL A 115 9.55 -10.77 -0.95
C VAL A 115 10.56 -11.90 -1.13
N LEU A 116 11.58 -11.95 -0.29
CA LEU A 116 12.51 -13.09 -0.26
C LEU A 116 11.85 -14.31 0.41
N ALA A 117 11.48 -15.30 -0.40
CA ALA A 117 10.91 -16.55 0.09
C ALA A 117 11.99 -17.43 0.74
N GLY A 118 13.17 -17.52 0.11
CA GLY A 118 14.27 -18.34 0.61
C GLY A 118 15.51 -18.28 -0.27
N VAL A 119 16.48 -19.13 0.06
CA VAL A 119 17.68 -19.34 -0.75
C VAL A 119 17.88 -20.84 -0.91
N ILE A 120 18.06 -21.28 -2.15
CA ILE A 120 18.31 -22.67 -2.53
C ILE A 120 19.82 -22.84 -2.72
N GLY A 121 20.42 -23.77 -1.97
CA GLY A 121 21.87 -23.94 -1.96
C GLY A 121 22.60 -22.70 -1.41
N GLU A 122 23.69 -22.30 -2.06
CA GLU A 122 24.53 -21.22 -1.57
C GLU A 122 24.21 -19.84 -2.17
N ASP A 123 23.79 -19.77 -3.44
CA ASP A 123 23.76 -18.52 -4.23
C ASP A 123 22.41 -18.19 -4.90
N THR A 124 21.42 -19.08 -4.82
CA THR A 124 20.20 -18.97 -5.62
C THR A 124 19.04 -18.45 -4.78
N ALA A 125 18.56 -17.23 -5.04
CA ALA A 125 17.47 -16.62 -4.30
C ALA A 125 16.12 -16.97 -4.90
N GLU A 126 15.19 -17.44 -4.07
CA GLU A 126 13.78 -17.59 -4.41
C GLU A 126 13.01 -16.40 -3.84
N MET A 127 12.32 -15.68 -4.71
CA MET A 127 11.63 -14.45 -4.35
C MET A 127 10.33 -14.30 -5.13
N ARG A 128 9.38 -13.56 -4.55
CA ARG A 128 8.15 -13.17 -5.23
C ARG A 128 8.20 -11.70 -5.55
N ILE A 129 8.06 -11.37 -6.83
CA ILE A 129 7.92 -10.00 -7.31
C ILE A 129 6.43 -9.74 -7.54
N THR A 130 5.93 -8.64 -7.01
CA THR A 130 4.52 -8.29 -7.05
C THR A 130 4.35 -6.86 -7.50
N PHE A 131 3.51 -6.63 -8.51
CA PHE A 131 3.07 -5.30 -8.93
C PHE A 131 1.73 -4.98 -8.29
N ASN A 132 1.70 -3.98 -7.41
CA ASN A 132 0.49 -3.52 -6.74
C ASN A 132 0.07 -2.17 -7.33
N PRO A 133 -0.93 -2.12 -8.22
CA PRO A 133 -1.40 -0.87 -8.80
C PRO A 133 -2.24 -0.07 -7.79
N LEU A 134 -2.23 1.26 -7.96
CA LEU A 134 -3.10 2.22 -7.27
C LEU A 134 -2.94 2.37 -5.74
N VAL A 135 -1.86 1.88 -5.13
CA VAL A 135 -1.63 2.02 -3.67
C VAL A 135 -1.62 3.50 -3.23
N TRP A 136 -0.95 4.38 -3.98
CA TRP A 136 -0.95 5.82 -3.71
C TRP A 136 -2.35 6.47 -3.73
N TRP A 137 -3.30 5.91 -4.49
CA TRP A 137 -4.68 6.43 -4.55
C TRP A 137 -5.47 6.14 -3.29
N VAL A 138 -5.09 5.11 -2.51
CA VAL A 138 -5.66 4.87 -1.19
C VAL A 138 -5.34 6.04 -0.26
N TRP A 139 -4.10 6.52 -0.28
CA TRP A 139 -3.67 7.68 0.52
C TRP A 139 -4.37 8.96 0.09
N TYR A 140 -4.51 9.21 -1.22
CA TYR A 140 -5.26 10.37 -1.72
C TYR A 140 -6.74 10.32 -1.31
N GLY A 141 -7.40 9.17 -1.46
CA GLY A 141 -8.78 8.99 -1.04
C GLY A 141 -8.96 9.21 0.47
N GLY A 142 -8.05 8.66 1.28
CA GLY A 142 -8.01 8.86 2.73
C GLY A 142 -7.83 10.34 3.12
N LEU A 143 -6.90 11.04 2.47
CA LEU A 143 -6.66 12.47 2.70
C LEU A 143 -7.88 13.32 2.34
N ILE A 144 -8.53 13.05 1.21
CA ILE A 144 -9.74 13.75 0.77
C ILE A 144 -10.88 13.52 1.76
N MET A 145 -11.06 12.28 2.24
CA MET A 145 -12.07 11.98 3.26
C MET A 145 -11.76 12.69 4.58
N ALA A 146 -10.50 12.71 5.02
CA ALA A 146 -10.10 13.41 6.24
C ALA A 146 -10.42 14.90 6.15
N ILE A 147 -10.05 15.55 5.03
CA ILE A 147 -10.35 16.97 4.80
C ILE A 147 -11.86 17.20 4.73
N GLY A 148 -12.60 16.35 4.00
CA GLY A 148 -14.06 16.43 3.91
C GLY A 148 -14.73 16.29 5.29
N GLY A 149 -14.25 15.36 6.11
CA GLY A 149 -14.69 15.15 7.48
C GLY A 149 -14.41 16.35 8.37
N LEU A 150 -13.19 16.91 8.30
CA LEU A 150 -12.85 18.15 8.99
C LEU A 150 -13.77 19.30 8.58
N ILE A 151 -14.11 19.46 7.30
CA ILE A 151 -15.04 20.49 6.81
C ILE A 151 -16.47 20.26 7.34
N VAL A 152 -16.90 19.01 7.50
CA VAL A 152 -18.22 18.66 8.06
C VAL A 152 -18.28 18.92 9.56
N MET A 153 -17.21 18.57 10.30
CA MET A 153 -17.11 18.78 11.73
C MET A 153 -16.80 20.23 12.10
N TRP A 154 -16.20 21.00 11.17
CA TRP A 154 -16.01 22.43 11.37
C TRP A 154 -17.38 23.05 11.59
N PRO A 155 -17.58 23.84 12.67
CA PRO A 155 -18.86 24.46 12.93
C PRO A 155 -19.19 25.38 11.76
N GLN A 156 -20.04 24.91 10.84
CA GLN A 156 -20.72 25.79 9.92
C GLN A 156 -21.60 26.65 10.82
N ALA A 157 -21.19 27.92 10.98
CA ALA A 157 -21.97 28.97 11.61
C ALA A 157 -23.44 28.73 11.30
N GLU A 158 -24.22 28.51 12.37
CA GLU A 158 -25.65 28.31 12.38
C GLU A 158 -26.34 28.91 11.14
N LYS A 159 -26.49 28.13 10.09
CA LYS A 159 -27.72 28.24 9.32
C LYS A 159 -28.73 27.42 10.11
N ARG A 160 -29.15 27.99 11.25
CA ARG A 160 -30.51 27.81 11.75
C ARG A 160 -31.40 28.13 10.57
N ARG A 161 -31.70 27.11 9.75
CA ARG A 161 -33.00 27.05 9.11
C ARG A 161 -33.92 26.97 10.30
N ALA A 162 -34.41 28.14 10.73
CA ALA A 162 -35.62 28.22 11.51
C ALA A 162 -36.58 27.28 10.79
N GLN A 163 -36.83 26.11 11.39
CA GLN A 163 -38.00 25.35 11.06
C GLN A 163 -39.11 26.35 11.28
N ALA A 164 -39.65 26.90 10.19
CA ALA A 164 -40.78 27.80 10.24
C ALA A 164 -41.87 26.97 10.88
N GLY A 165 -42.07 27.20 12.18
CA GLY A 165 -43.06 26.50 12.96
C GLY A 165 -44.39 26.72 12.26
N TYR A 166 -45.07 25.62 11.93
CA TYR A 166 -46.51 25.68 11.76
C TYR A 166 -47.09 26.02 13.14
N SER A 167 -47.14 27.31 13.48
CA SER A 167 -48.02 27.79 14.53
C SER A 167 -49.43 27.73 13.97
N THR A 168 -50.09 26.59 14.11
CA THR A 168 -51.53 26.50 13.95
C THR A 168 -52.16 27.37 15.04
N VAL A 169 -52.66 28.55 14.65
CA VAL A 169 -53.50 29.38 15.53
C VAL A 169 -54.79 28.61 15.77
N LEU A 170 -54.99 28.10 16.99
CA LEU A 170 -56.28 27.54 17.39
C LEU A 170 -57.28 28.68 17.49
N GLN A 171 -58.29 28.66 16.63
CA GLN A 171 -59.42 29.58 16.69
C GLN A 171 -60.21 29.30 17.97
N PRO A 172 -60.53 30.29 18.82
CA PRO A 172 -61.34 30.04 20.01
C PRO A 172 -62.72 29.57 19.55
N ALA A 173 -63.20 28.46 20.11
CA ALA A 173 -64.57 28.02 19.90
C ALA A 173 -65.53 29.13 20.37
N GLU A 174 -66.31 29.68 19.45
CA GLU A 174 -67.44 30.54 19.78
C GLU A 174 -68.35 29.78 20.76
N GLN A 175 -68.45 30.28 21.98
CA GLN A 175 -69.49 29.89 22.92
C GLN A 175 -70.80 30.48 22.40
N THR A 176 -71.59 29.68 21.70
CA THR A 176 -73.01 29.99 21.48
C THR A 176 -73.78 29.60 22.74
N SER A 177 -74.48 30.60 23.30
CA SER A 177 -75.45 30.53 24.40
C SER A 177 -76.52 29.45 24.24
#